data_AF-A0A960LVE7-F1
#
_entry.id   AF-A0A960LVE7-F1
#
_cell.length_a   1.000
_cell.length_b   1.000
_cell.length_c   1.000
_cell.angle_alpha   90.00
_cell.angle_beta   90.00
_cell.angle_gamma   90.00
#
_symmetry.space_group_name_H-M   'P 1'
#
loop_
_entity.id
_entity.type
_entity.pdbx_description
1 polymer ?
#
loop_
_entity_poly.entity_id
_entity_poly.type
_entity_poly.pdbx_seq_one_letter_code
_entity_poly.pdbx_strand_id
1 'polypeptide(L)' 'MLTHSLEETWSEFLRLMKERCSRVEYANWIAPIQLSTESNTAALLVPNVFVREYLLDNYREGCCTLVGHTTKSV' A
#
# COMPACT_ATOMS: atom_id res chain seq x y z
N MET A 1 16.64 -12.03 10.63
CA MET A 1 15.44 -11.94 9.76
C MET A 1 14.58 -10.85 10.35
N LEU A 2 14.57 -9.66 9.74
CA LEU A 2 13.83 -8.51 10.27
C LEU A 2 12.36 -8.68 9.84
N THR A 3 11.53 -9.13 10.76
CA THR A 3 10.07 -8.98 10.66
C THR A 3 9.75 -7.50 10.84
N HIS A 4 9.85 -6.71 9.76
CA HIS A 4 9.34 -5.35 9.77
C HIS A 4 7.84 -5.40 10.05
N SER A 5 7.37 -4.49 10.91
CA SER A 5 5.94 -4.29 11.08
C SER A 5 5.34 -3.80 9.76
N LEU A 6 4.06 -4.10 9.55
CA LEU A 6 3.35 -3.71 8.34
C LEU A 6 3.36 -2.17 8.15
N GLU A 7 3.34 -1.42 9.26
CA GLU A 7 3.45 0.04 9.27
C GLU A 7 4.82 0.54 8.79
N GLU A 8 5.91 -0.12 9.19
CA GLU A 8 7.25 0.19 8.67
C GLU A 8 7.35 -0.09 7.18
N THR A 9 6.82 -1.23 6.74
CA THR A 9 6.85 -1.61 5.32
C THR A 9 6.01 -0.64 4.45
N TRP A 10 4.87 -0.18 4.98
CA TRP A 10 4.06 0.87 4.33
C TRP A 10 4.77 2.22 4.32
N SER A 11 5.45 2.59 5.40
CA SER A 11 6.23 3.82 5.48
C SER A 11 7.38 3.83 4.46
N GLU A 12 8.05 2.68 4.28
CA GLU A 12 9.07 2.52 3.23
C GLU A 12 8.46 2.61 1.82
N PHE A 13 7.30 1.99 1.59
CA PHE A 13 6.58 2.11 0.33
C PHE A 13 6.26 3.59 0.01
N LEU A 14 5.71 4.34 0.96
CA LEU A 14 5.42 5.77 0.79
C LEU A 14 6.69 6.58 0.48
N ARG A 15 7.83 6.24 1.12
CA ARG A 15 9.12 6.89 0.84
C ARG A 15 9.57 6.62 -0.60
N LEU A 16 9.56 5.36 -1.04
CA LEU A 16 9.91 4.99 -2.41
C LEU A 16 9.03 5.68 -3.45
N MET A 17 7.73 5.79 -3.15
CA MET A 17 6.77 6.45 -4.01
C MET A 17 7.01 7.96 -4.14
N LYS A 18 7.47 8.63 -3.07
CA LYS A 18 7.88 10.04 -3.14
C LYS A 18 9.12 10.25 -4.03
N GLU A 19 9.99 9.27 -4.12
CA GLU A 19 11.20 9.33 -4.95
C GLU A 19 10.92 8.97 -6.42
N ARG A 20 9.97 8.06 -6.67
CA ARG A 20 9.66 7.57 -8.02
C ARG A 20 8.64 8.39 -8.78
N CYS A 21 7.71 9.05 -8.09
CA CYS A 21 6.60 9.77 -8.73
C CYS A 21 6.75 11.28 -8.59
N SER A 22 6.12 12.02 -9.50
CA SER A 22 6.01 13.46 -9.35
C SER A 22 5.24 13.83 -8.08
N ARG A 23 5.53 15.00 -7.51
CA ARG A 23 4.84 15.49 -6.30
C ARG A 23 3.32 15.55 -6.48
N VAL A 24 2.85 15.82 -7.70
CA VAL A 24 1.43 15.88 -8.05
C VAL A 24 0.81 14.49 -8.11
N GLU A 25 1.46 13.51 -8.75
CA GLU A 25 1.00 12.13 -8.76
C GLU A 25 0.94 11.54 -7.35
N TYR A 26 1.98 11.77 -6.54
CA TYR A 26 1.99 11.30 -5.16
C TYR A 26 0.82 11.90 -4.38
N ALA A 27 0.59 13.21 -4.47
CA ALA A 27 -0.48 13.88 -3.75
C ALA A 27 -1.89 13.42 -4.17
N ASN A 28 -2.08 13.11 -5.45
CA ASN A 28 -3.40 12.72 -5.98
C ASN A 28 -3.71 11.22 -5.80
N TRP A 29 -2.71 10.36 -5.98
CA TRP A 29 -2.91 8.92 -6.06
C TRP A 29 -2.44 8.17 -4.81
N ILE A 30 -1.38 8.63 -4.13
CA ILE A 30 -0.72 7.87 -3.07
C ILE A 30 -0.97 8.43 -1.67
N ALA A 31 -0.88 9.75 -1.50
CA ALA A 31 -1.09 10.45 -0.24
C ALA A 31 -2.45 10.17 0.44
N PRO A 32 -3.59 10.01 -0.26
CA PRO A 32 -4.86 9.76 0.39
C PRO A 32 -5.06 8.29 0.80
N ILE A 33 -4.13 7.39 0.49
CA ILE A 33 -4.22 5.98 0.86
C ILE A 33 -3.83 5.82 2.33
N GLN A 34 -4.64 5.08 3.08
CA GLN A 34 -4.35 4.76 4.48
C GLN A 34 -4.21 3.26 4.67
N LEU A 35 -3.23 2.85 5.50
CA LEU A 35 -3.11 1.47 5.94
C LEU A 35 -4.03 1.27 7.16
N SER A 36 -4.97 0.33 7.05
CA SER A 36 -5.71 -0.21 8.18
C SER A 36 -5.13 -1.57 8.55
N THR A 37 -4.84 -1.76 9.83
CA THR A 37 -4.30 -3.01 10.39
C THR A 37 -5.30 -3.68 11.34
N GLU A 38 -6.58 -3.33 11.20
CA GLU A 38 -7.63 -3.84 12.07
C GLU A 38 -7.81 -5.37 11.91
N SER A 39 -8.03 -6.04 13.04
CA SER A 39 -8.51 -7.43 13.11
C SER A 39 -7.63 -8.46 12.38
N ASN A 40 -6.32 -8.46 12.63
CA ASN A 40 -5.36 -9.44 12.05
C ASN A 40 -5.19 -9.37 10.53
N THR A 41 -5.77 -8.36 9.87
CA THR A 41 -5.71 -8.21 8.41
C THR A 41 -5.18 -6.84 8.02
N ALA A 42 -4.39 -6.82 6.95
CA ALA A 42 -3.87 -5.61 6.33
C ALA A 42 -4.82 -5.15 5.21
N ALA A 43 -5.33 -3.93 5.28
CA ALA A 43 -6.16 -3.35 4.24
C ALA A 43 -5.69 -1.94 3.86
N LEU A 44 -5.72 -1.62 2.57
CA LEU A 44 -5.47 -0.27 2.08
C LEU A 44 -6.82 0.43 1.84
N LEU A 45 -7.07 1.48 2.62
CA LEU A 45 -8.22 2.35 2.47
C LEU A 45 -7.90 3.41 1.42
N VAL A 46 -8.71 3.46 0.37
CA VAL A 46 -8.56 4.38 -0.76
C VAL A 46 -9.79 5.26 -0.89
N PRO A 47 -9.65 6.52 -1.31
CA PRO A 47 -10.78 7.46 -1.34
C PRO A 47 -11.82 7.15 -2.43
N ASN A 48 -11.42 6.45 -3.49
CA ASN A 48 -12.29 6.10 -4.61
C ASN A 48 -11.77 4.89 -5.39
N VAL A 49 -12.61 4.36 -6.27
CA VAL A 49 -12.29 3.21 -7.13
C VAL A 49 -11.14 3.49 -8.10
N PHE A 50 -10.99 4.70 -8.63
CA PHE A 50 -9.91 5.02 -9.57
C PHE A 50 -8.53 4.91 -8.92
N VAL A 51 -8.39 5.35 -7.67
CA VAL A 51 -7.15 5.18 -6.89
C VAL A 51 -6.87 3.69 -6.65
N ARG A 52 -7.90 2.89 -6.39
CA ARG A 52 -7.76 1.43 -6.25
C ARG A 52 -7.24 0.78 -7.52
N GLU A 53 -7.87 1.06 -8.67
CA GLU A 53 -7.48 0.47 -9.94
C GLU A 53 -6.06 0.93 -10.32
N TYR A 54 -5.73 2.21 -10.14
CA TYR A 54 -4.38 2.73 -10.36
C TYR A 54 -3.33 1.97 -9.52
N LEU A 55 -3.61 1.72 -8.24
CA LEU A 55 -2.74 0.92 -7.37
C LEU A 55 -2.59 -0.52 -7.85
N LEU A 56 -3.70 -1.14 -8.26
CA LEU A 56 -3.71 -2.52 -8.71
C LEU A 56 -3.03 -2.68 -10.09
N ASP A 57 -3.09 -1.69 -10.97
CA ASP A 57 -2.42 -1.75 -12.27
C ASP A 57 -0.91 -1.44 -12.15
N ASN A 58 -0.54 -0.46 -11.31
CA ASN A 58 0.85 0.02 -11.24
C ASN A 58 1.68 -0.64 -10.13
N TYR A 59 1.04 -1.07 -9.04
CA TYR A 59 1.71 -1.53 -7.82
C TYR A 59 1.19 -2.88 -7.31
N ARG A 60 0.46 -3.63 -8.14
CA ARG A 60 -0.09 -4.96 -7.78
C ARG A 60 0.90 -5.84 -7.04
N GLU A 61 2.11 -5.94 -7.60
CA GLU A 61 3.13 -6.87 -7.13
C GLU A 61 3.72 -6.42 -5.78
N GLY A 62 3.89 -5.10 -5.60
CA GLY A 62 4.30 -4.50 -4.33
C GLY A 62 3.23 -4.64 -3.25
N CYS A 63 1.96 -4.39 -3.59
CA CYS A 63 0.83 -4.55 -2.69
C CYS A 63 0.60 -6.02 -2.30
N CYS A 64 0.75 -6.96 -3.23
CA CYS A 64 0.68 -8.39 -2.93
C CYS A 64 1.81 -8.84 -2.01
N THR A 65 3.01 -8.27 -2.12
CA THR A 65 4.12 -8.57 -1.20
C THR A 65 3.86 -8.00 0.20
N LEU A 66 3.25 -6.82 0.28
CA LEU A 66 2.85 -6.16 1.53
C LEU A 66 1.73 -6.92 2.28
N VAL A 67 0.69 -7.35 1.55
CA VAL A 67 -0.53 -7.94 2.15
C VAL A 67 -0.51 -9.48 2.15
N GLY A 68 0.30 -10.10 1.29
CA GLY A 68 0.36 -11.55 1.11
C GLY A 68 0.92 -12.35 2.29
N HIS A 69 1.43 -11.69 3.34
CA HIS A 69 1.85 -12.36 4.57
C HIS A 69 0.69 -12.72 5.52
N THR A 70 -0.53 -12.21 5.30
CA THR A 70 -1.72 -12.65 6.04
C THR A 70 -2.57 -13.59 5.18
N THR A 71 -2.21 -14.87 5.23
CA THR A 71 -3.07 -16.06 5.05
C THR A 71 -4.20 -15.99 4.02
N LYS A 72 -4.02 -16.69 2.89
CA LYS A 72 -5.09 -17.51 2.31
C LYS A 72 -5.68 -18.39 3.43
N SER A 73 -6.94 -18.16 3.76
CA SER A 73 -7.78 -19.17 4.39
C SER A 73 -9.07 -19.22 3.59
N VAL A 74 -9.06 -20.05 2.54
CA VAL A 74 -10.12 -20.91 2.00
C VAL A 74 -9.44 -21.89 1.05
#